data_AF-A0A3M2EYQ2-F1
#
_entry.id   AF-A0A3M2EYQ2-F1
#
_cell.length_a   1.000
_cell.length_b   1.000
_cell.length_c   1.000
_cell.angle_alpha   90.00
_cell.angle_beta   90.00
_cell.angle_gamma   90.00
#
_symmetry.space_group_name_H-M   'P 1'
#
loop_
_entity.id
_entity.type
_entity.pdbx_description
1 polymer ?
#
loop_
_entity_poly.entity_id
_entity_poly.type
_entity_poly.pdbx_seq_one_letter_code
_entity_poly.pdbx_strand_id
1 'polypeptide(L)'
;MPMPQKRTWLGLAGWLLLCYAVAFVASQFEVDAWYAQLQKPPWNPPAWVFGPVWTVLYTLMGIAAWVVWHRSGGIRFARVPLGLFLLQLVLNGLWSALFFG
;
A
#
# COMPACT_ATOMS: atom_id res chain seq x y z
N MET A 1 -25.08 -14.46 4.15
CA MET A 1 -25.20 -13.85 5.49
C MET A 1 -24.17 -12.73 5.61
N PRO A 2 -24.55 -11.52 6.04
CA PRO A 2 -23.60 -10.44 6.31
C PRO A 2 -22.60 -10.87 7.39
N MET A 3 -21.34 -10.44 7.27
CA MET A 3 -20.31 -10.78 8.26
C MET A 3 -20.63 -10.14 9.62
N PRO A 4 -20.27 -10.78 10.75
CA PRO A 4 -20.35 -10.14 12.05
C PRO A 4 -19.58 -8.81 12.09
N GLN A 5 -20.13 -7.80 12.75
CA GLN A 5 -19.54 -6.46 12.81
C GLN A 5 -18.10 -6.46 13.36
N LYS A 6 -17.85 -7.23 14.43
CA LYS A 6 -16.50 -7.41 14.99
C LYS A 6 -15.50 -7.95 13.95
N ARG A 7 -15.91 -8.96 13.16
CA ARG A 7 -15.08 -9.55 12.10
C ARG A 7 -14.75 -8.53 11.01
N THR A 8 -15.69 -7.65 10.72
CA THR A 8 -15.54 -6.59 9.71
C THR A 8 -14.47 -5.57 10.11
N TRP A 9 -14.51 -5.07 11.35
CA TRP A 9 -13.50 -4.14 11.87
C TRP A 9 -12.11 -4.76 11.99
N LEU A 10 -12.04 -6.01 12.46
CA LEU A 10 -10.78 -6.76 12.49
C LEU A 10 -10.19 -6.94 11.10
N GLY A 11 -11.04 -7.19 10.09
CA GLY A 11 -10.62 -7.24 8.70
C GLY A 11 -10.05 -5.91 8.22
N LEU A 12 -10.72 -4.79 8.51
CA LEU A 12 -10.24 -3.45 8.12
C LEU A 12 -8.88 -3.15 8.75
N ALA A 13 -8.76 -3.36 10.06
CA ALA A 13 -7.51 -3.16 10.78
C ALA A 13 -6.40 -4.04 10.21
N GLY A 14 -6.69 -5.32 9.91
CA GLY A 14 -5.72 -6.24 9.30
C GLY A 14 -5.23 -5.78 7.93
N TRP A 15 -6.12 -5.34 7.05
CA TRP A 15 -5.73 -4.85 5.72
C TRP A 15 -4.95 -3.54 5.78
N LEU A 16 -5.33 -2.62 6.67
CA LEU A 16 -4.58 -1.38 6.89
C LEU A 16 -3.19 -1.67 7.46
N LEU A 17 -3.09 -2.51 8.49
CA LEU A 17 -1.81 -2.91 9.09
C LEU A 17 -0.88 -3.54 8.05
N LEU A 18 -1.41 -4.41 7.18
CA LEU A 18 -0.62 -5.01 6.10
C LEU A 18 -0.08 -3.94 5.14
N CYS A 19 -0.92 -3.01 4.68
CA CYS A 19 -0.51 -1.95 3.76
C CYS A 19 0.56 -1.04 4.40
N TYR A 20 0.35 -0.63 5.66
CA TYR A 20 1.29 0.23 6.37
C TYR A 20 2.58 -0.48 6.76
N ALA A 21 2.57 -1.80 7.00
CA ALA A 21 3.79 -2.56 7.20
C ALA A 21 4.68 -2.54 5.94
N VAL A 22 4.08 -2.71 4.76
CA VAL A 22 4.79 -2.60 3.48
C VAL A 22 5.29 -1.17 3.26
N ALA A 23 4.46 -0.16 3.53
CA ALA A 23 4.85 1.24 3.46
C ALA A 23 6.05 1.57 4.38
N PHE A 24 6.03 1.04 5.60
CA PHE A 24 7.10 1.23 6.57
C PHE A 24 8.42 0.63 6.06
N VAL A 25 8.40 -0.63 5.62
CA VAL A 25 9.58 -1.29 5.04
C VAL A 25 10.10 -0.51 3.82
N ALA A 26 9.21 -0.12 2.91
CA ALA A 26 9.56 0.64 1.72
C ALA A 26 10.15 2.03 2.05
N SER A 27 9.78 2.63 3.18
CA SER A 27 10.29 3.92 3.63
C SER A 27 11.69 3.87 4.27
N GLN A 28 12.20 2.67 4.59
CA GLN A 28 13.55 2.52 5.15
C GLN A 28 14.66 2.63 4.11
N PHE A 29 14.31 2.57 2.81
CA PHE A 29 15.26 2.79 1.73
C PHE A 29 15.43 4.29 1.51
N GLU A 30 16.63 4.81 1.81
CA GLU A 30 16.92 6.24 1.78
C GLU A 30 17.06 6.74 0.34
N VAL A 31 16.41 7.88 0.06
CA VAL A 31 16.58 8.56 -1.22
C VAL A 31 17.97 9.20 -1.26
N ASP A 32 18.90 8.51 -1.91
CA ASP A 32 20.33 8.84 -1.90
C ASP A 32 20.68 10.21 -2.50
N ALA A 33 21.88 10.70 -2.16
CA ALA A 33 22.43 11.96 -2.69
C ALA A 33 22.46 12.01 -4.22
N TRP A 34 22.54 10.85 -4.88
CA TRP A 34 22.41 10.72 -6.33
C TRP A 34 21.06 11.26 -6.84
N TYR A 35 19.94 10.87 -6.22
CA TYR A 35 18.61 11.32 -6.64
C TYR A 35 18.46 12.83 -6.42
N ALA A 36 19.07 13.38 -5.38
CA ALA A 36 19.09 14.82 -5.13
C ALA A 36 19.78 15.59 -6.27
N GLN A 37 20.87 15.04 -6.84
CA GLN A 37 21.69 15.66 -7.89
C GLN A 37 21.11 15.54 -9.31
N LEU A 38 20.07 14.73 -9.52
CA LEU A 38 19.43 14.60 -10.82
C LEU A 38 18.83 15.95 -11.29
N GLN A 39 19.06 16.26 -12.58
CA GLN A 39 18.34 17.31 -13.30
C GLN A 39 16.88 16.91 -13.43
N LYS A 40 16.07 17.30 -12.45
CA LYS A 40 14.64 17.00 -12.39
C LYS A 40 13.87 18.02 -13.23
N PRO A 41 12.84 17.60 -13.99
CA PRO A 41 11.98 18.54 -14.72
C PRO A 41 11.22 19.46 -13.75
N PRO A 42 10.79 20.65 -14.20
CA PRO A 42 10.17 21.65 -13.33
C PRO A 42 8.81 21.21 -12.72
N TRP A 43 8.16 20.20 -13.30
CA TRP A 43 6.92 19.61 -12.77
C TRP A 43 7.15 18.46 -11.79
N ASN A 44 8.40 18.15 -11.42
CA ASN A 44 8.67 17.17 -10.38
C ASN A 44 8.17 17.70 -9.02
N PRO A 45 7.28 16.97 -8.33
CA PRO A 45 6.74 17.44 -7.06
C PRO A 45 7.84 17.56 -5.99
N PRO A 46 7.70 18.50 -5.04
CA PRO A 46 8.61 18.60 -3.90
C PRO A 46 8.67 17.30 -3.09
N ALA A 47 9.84 16.98 -2.51
CA ALA A 47 10.07 15.74 -1.76
C ALA A 47 9.07 15.51 -0.60
N TRP A 48 8.64 16.60 0.06
CA TRP A 48 7.68 16.51 1.16
C TRP A 48 6.29 16.02 0.74
N VAL A 49 5.91 16.15 -0.54
CA VAL A 49 4.60 15.71 -1.06
C VAL A 49 4.48 14.19 -1.10
N PHE A 50 5.60 13.49 -1.27
CA PHE A 50 5.60 12.03 -1.40
C PHE A 50 5.05 11.35 -0.14
N GLY A 51 5.39 11.83 1.06
CA GLY A 51 4.90 11.28 2.33
C GLY A 51 3.37 11.25 2.40
N PRO A 52 2.68 12.42 2.37
CA PRO A 52 1.23 12.50 2.40
C PRO A 52 0.55 11.71 1.27
N VAL A 53 1.07 11.76 0.04
CA VAL A 53 0.50 11.01 -1.10
C VAL A 53 0.53 9.52 -0.83
N TRP A 54 1.67 8.98 -0.40
CA TRP A 54 1.79 7.55 -0.08
C TRP A 54 0.91 7.15 1.11
N THR A 55 0.81 7.97 2.15
CA THR A 55 -0.12 7.73 3.26
C THR A 55 -1.56 7.59 2.78
N VAL A 56 -2.02 8.49 1.90
CA VAL A 56 -3.36 8.43 1.31
C VAL A 56 -3.51 7.16 0.47
N LEU A 57 -2.55 6.86 -0.40
CA LEU A 57 -2.58 5.68 -1.26
C LEU A 57 -2.65 4.37 -0.48
N TYR A 58 -1.78 4.16 0.52
CA TYR A 58 -1.81 2.95 1.35
C TYR A 58 -3.09 2.81 2.18
N THR A 59 -3.65 3.93 2.64
CA THR A 59 -4.96 3.93 3.30
C THR A 59 -6.06 3.46 2.35
N LEU A 60 -6.11 4.04 1.14
CA LEU A 60 -7.10 3.68 0.14
C LEU A 60 -6.95 2.23 -0.34
N MET A 61 -5.71 1.73 -0.49
CA MET A 61 -5.41 0.34 -0.81
C MET A 61 -5.96 -0.61 0.26
N GLY A 62 -5.69 -0.33 1.54
CA GLY A 62 -6.20 -1.13 2.65
C GLY A 62 -7.74 -1.13 2.72
N ILE A 63 -8.36 0.03 2.51
CA ILE A 63 -9.83 0.15 2.42
C ILE A 63 -10.37 -0.65 1.23
N ALA A 64 -9.75 -0.54 0.05
CA ALA A 64 -10.19 -1.27 -1.14
C ALA A 64 -10.11 -2.80 -0.95
N ALA A 65 -9.00 -3.30 -0.41
CA ALA A 65 -8.84 -4.71 -0.09
C ALA A 65 -9.88 -5.19 0.94
N TRP A 66 -10.13 -4.38 1.97
CA TRP A 66 -11.19 -4.66 2.95
C TRP A 66 -12.59 -4.69 2.33
N VAL A 67 -12.94 -3.73 1.46
CA VAL A 67 -14.24 -3.69 0.77
C VAL A 67 -14.44 -4.95 -0.06
N VAL A 68 -13.44 -5.35 -0.85
CA VAL A 68 -13.49 -6.57 -1.66
C VAL A 68 -13.65 -7.80 -0.78
N TRP A 69 -12.82 -7.93 0.26
CA TRP A 69 -12.89 -9.04 1.21
C TRP A 69 -14.25 -9.13 1.91
N HIS A 70 -14.79 -7.99 2.36
CA HIS A 70 -16.05 -7.91 3.08
C HIS A 70 -17.23 -8.27 2.18
N ARG A 71 -17.32 -7.66 0.98
CA ARG A 71 -18.42 -7.90 0.02
C ARG A 71 -18.43 -9.33 -0.50
N SER A 72 -17.28 -9.96 -0.67
CA SER A 72 -17.20 -11.35 -1.10
C SER A 72 -17.48 -12.36 0.02
N GLY A 73 -17.71 -11.95 1.27
CA GLY A 73 -17.91 -12.90 2.36
C GLY A 73 -16.62 -13.60 2.83
N GLY A 74 -15.46 -13.04 2.45
CA GLY A 74 -14.14 -13.44 2.92
C GLY A 74 -13.19 -13.84 1.80
N ILE A 75 -11.96 -14.22 2.18
CA ILE A 75 -10.87 -14.53 1.24
C ILE A 75 -11.25 -15.62 0.24
N ARG A 76 -12.01 -16.65 0.67
CA ARG A 76 -12.37 -17.81 -0.18
C ARG A 76 -13.01 -17.42 -1.50
N PHE A 77 -13.85 -16.39 -1.50
CA PHE A 77 -14.57 -15.93 -2.68
C PHE A 77 -13.93 -14.70 -3.36
N ALA A 78 -12.87 -14.16 -2.76
CA ALA A 78 -12.10 -13.02 -3.28
C ALA A 78 -10.64 -13.40 -3.59
N ARG A 79 -10.33 -14.69 -3.78
CA ARG A 79 -8.95 -15.17 -3.94
C ARG A 79 -8.21 -14.50 -5.09
N VAL A 80 -8.85 -14.39 -6.26
CA VAL A 80 -8.24 -13.78 -7.44
C VAL A 80 -7.99 -12.29 -7.25
N PRO A 81 -8.98 -11.43 -6.92
CA PRO A 81 -8.73 -10.00 -6.77
C PRO A 81 -7.78 -9.69 -5.60
N LEU A 82 -7.89 -10.40 -4.47
CA LEU A 82 -6.97 -10.21 -3.35
C LEU A 82 -5.56 -10.74 -3.66
N GLY A 83 -5.43 -11.82 -4.43
CA GLY A 83 -4.14 -12.34 -4.88
C GLY A 83 -3.41 -11.35 -5.80
N LEU A 84 -4.13 -10.76 -6.76
CA LEU A 84 -3.60 -9.69 -7.61
C LEU A 84 -3.22 -8.45 -6.81
N PHE A 85 -4.05 -8.08 -5.83
CA PHE A 85 -3.74 -6.98 -4.91
C PHE A 85 -2.46 -7.26 -4.10
N LEU A 86 -2.30 -8.45 -3.53
CA LEU A 86 -1.08 -8.81 -2.80
C LEU A 86 0.15 -8.80 -3.69
N LEU A 87 0.05 -9.31 -4.92
CA LEU A 87 1.13 -9.22 -5.90
C LEU A 87 1.49 -7.75 -6.19
N GLN A 88 0.47 -6.92 -6.43
CA GLN A 88 0.66 -5.48 -6.63
C GLN A 88 1.33 -4.82 -5.41
N LEU A 89 0.92 -5.18 -4.20
CA LEU A 89 1.48 -4.64 -2.95
C LEU A 89 2.95 -5.05 -2.75
N VAL A 90 3.30 -6.30 -3.07
CA VAL A 90 4.69 -6.79 -3.04
C VAL A 90 5.54 -6.05 -4.06
N LEU A 91 5.09 -5.96 -5.31
CA LEU A 91 5.81 -5.20 -6.35
C LEU A 91 5.96 -3.73 -5.97
N ASN A 92 4.94 -3.16 -5.34
CA ASN A 92 4.95 -1.79 -4.85
C ASN A 92 5.99 -1.57 -3.75
N GLY A 93 6.12 -2.48 -2.77
CA GLY A 93 7.15 -2.39 -1.74
C GLY A 93 8.57 -2.63 -2.28
N LEU A 94 8.72 -3.54 -3.25
CA LEU A 94 10.00 -3.83 -3.89
C LEU A 94 10.55 -2.65 -4.71
N TRP A 95 9.69 -1.74 -5.17
CA TRP A 95 10.12 -0.56 -5.91
C TRP A 95 11.17 0.25 -5.15
N SER A 96 10.95 0.55 -3.86
CA SER A 96 11.93 1.34 -3.10
C SER A 96 13.27 0.62 -2.97
N ALA A 97 13.27 -0.70 -2.75
CA ALA A 97 14.50 -1.50 -2.69
C ALA A 97 15.27 -1.52 -4.01
N LEU A 98 14.57 -1.57 -5.15
CA LEU A 98 15.21 -1.62 -6.46
C LEU A 98 15.80 -0.27 -6.92
N PHE A 99 15.24 0.84 -6.43
CA PHE A 99 15.65 2.20 -6.85
C PHE A 99 16.53 2.92 -5.84
N PHE A 100 16.46 2.54 -4.56
CA PHE A 100 17.10 3.24 -3.45
C PHE A 100 17.81 2.29 -2.46
N GLY A 101 17.94 1.01 -2.79
CA GLY A 101 18.67 0.00 -1.99
C GLY A 101 19.91 -0.53 -2.67
#